data_AF-A0A437NXT0-F1
#
_entry.id   AF-A0A437NXT0-F1
#
_cell.length_a   1.000
_cell.length_b   1.000
_cell.length_c   1.000
_cell.angle_alpha   90.00
_cell.angle_beta   90.00
_cell.angle_gamma   90.00
#
_symmetry.space_group_name_H-M   'P 1'
#
loop_
_entity.id
_entity.type
_entity.pdbx_description
1 polymer ?
#
loop_
_entity_poly.entity_id
_entity_poly.type
_entity_poly.pdbx_seq_one_letter_code
_entity_poly.pdbx_strand_id
1 'polypeptide(L)'
;MEAGDTRPRPRGREEPRQCRRLTCLDDIEWTVYGAFNLTGKEAYDAAIEGPGFVTPPELEVVRMVEEDDVVMAEITGSVAVGDENTIMRMSMAEVFRMRDGLICERRAWVIPLKENDYR
;
A
#
# COMPACT_ATOMS: atom_id res chain seq x y z
N MET A 1 48.26 -26.03 20.38
CA MET A 1 46.95 -25.75 21.02
C MET A 1 46.73 -24.26 20.90
N GLU A 2 45.99 -23.84 19.88
CA GLU A 2 45.52 -22.46 19.77
C GLU A 2 43.99 -22.47 19.89
N ALA A 3 43.48 -21.70 20.84
CA ALA A 3 42.06 -21.56 21.11
C ALA A 3 41.45 -20.62 20.06
N GLY A 4 40.55 -21.15 19.23
CA GLY A 4 39.77 -20.36 18.28
C GLY A 4 38.73 -19.50 19.01
N ASP A 5 38.96 -18.19 19.03
CA ASP A 5 38.01 -17.18 19.53
C ASP A 5 36.78 -17.15 18.61
N THR A 6 35.74 -17.90 18.99
CA THR A 6 34.47 -17.99 18.26
C THR A 6 33.50 -16.96 18.83
N ARG A 7 33.75 -15.67 18.60
CA ARG A 7 32.77 -14.63 18.92
C ARG A 7 31.81 -14.42 17.75
N PRO A 8 30.48 -14.53 17.98
CA PRO A 8 29.51 -14.27 16.93
C PRO A 8 29.53 -12.79 16.52
N ARG A 9 29.55 -12.53 15.22
CA ARG A 9 29.42 -11.18 14.65
C ARG A 9 28.07 -10.58 15.07
N PRO A 10 28.02 -9.29 15.44
CA PRO A 10 26.76 -8.67 15.85
C PRO A 10 25.75 -8.73 14.70
N ARG A 11 24.53 -9.16 15.02
CA ARG A 11 23.38 -9.11 14.10
C ARG A 11 23.29 -7.68 13.57
N GLY A 12 23.48 -7.54 12.26
CA GLY A 12 23.24 -6.31 11.54
C GLY A 12 21.86 -5.81 11.93
N ARG A 13 21.83 -4.57 12.39
CA ARG A 13 20.62 -3.81 12.66
C ARG A 13 19.80 -3.82 11.37
N GLU A 14 18.65 -4.50 11.35
CA GLU A 14 17.73 -4.39 10.21
C GLU A 14 17.26 -2.93 10.15
N GLU A 15 17.84 -2.18 9.22
CA GLU A 15 17.35 -0.86 8.83
C GLU A 15 15.91 -0.99 8.30
N PRO A 16 15.04 0.00 8.57
CA PRO A 16 13.63 -0.09 8.21
C PRO A 16 13.49 -0.25 6.70
N ARG A 17 12.61 -1.19 6.29
CA ARG A 17 12.30 -1.56 4.90
C ARG A 17 11.60 -0.44 4.12
N GLN A 18 12.21 0.73 4.02
CA GLN A 18 11.60 1.90 3.37
C GLN A 18 11.94 2.05 1.88
N CYS A 19 12.78 1.19 1.30
CA CYS A 19 13.22 1.32 -0.11
C CYS A 19 12.90 0.10 -0.99
N ARG A 20 11.62 -0.10 -1.33
CA ARG A 20 11.22 -0.93 -2.50
C ARG A 20 9.98 -0.43 -3.25
N ARG A 21 9.27 0.59 -2.75
CA ARG A 21 8.01 1.07 -3.35
C ARG A 21 8.20 1.89 -4.63
N LEU A 22 9.35 2.54 -4.81
CA LEU A 22 9.60 3.44 -5.94
C LEU A 22 10.19 2.76 -7.18
N THR A 23 10.69 1.52 -7.05
CA THR A 23 11.32 0.81 -8.17
C THR A 23 10.32 0.12 -9.09
N CYS A 24 9.04 0.02 -8.69
CA CYS A 24 7.98 -0.56 -9.50
C CYS A 24 7.08 0.48 -10.20
N LEU A 25 7.44 1.77 -10.16
CA LEU A 25 6.65 2.87 -10.71
C LEU A 25 7.40 3.57 -11.84
N ASP A 26 6.71 3.86 -12.94
CA ASP A 26 7.18 4.80 -13.97
C ASP A 26 6.04 5.66 -14.51
N ASP A 27 6.21 6.98 -14.46
CA ASP A 27 5.21 7.97 -14.89
C ASP A 27 3.77 7.66 -14.45
N ILE A 28 3.60 7.26 -13.17
CA ILE A 28 2.30 6.80 -12.65
C ILE A 28 1.25 7.91 -12.66
N GLU A 29 0.08 7.59 -13.21
CA GLU A 29 -1.18 8.30 -12.95
C GLU A 29 -1.98 7.54 -11.88
N TRP A 30 -2.35 8.21 -10.79
CA TRP A 30 -3.16 7.63 -9.73
C TRP A 30 -4.47 8.38 -9.54
N THR A 31 -5.57 7.71 -9.83
CA THR A 31 -6.92 8.18 -9.54
C THR A 31 -7.50 7.42 -8.35
N VAL A 32 -7.93 8.15 -7.32
CA VAL A 32 -8.84 7.64 -6.29
C VAL A 32 -10.20 8.29 -6.55
N TYR A 33 -11.14 7.50 -7.06
CA TYR A 33 -12.45 8.03 -7.45
C TYR A 33 -13.19 8.57 -6.22
N GLY A 34 -13.68 9.80 -6.34
CA GLY A 34 -14.32 10.52 -5.23
C GLY A 34 -13.34 11.26 -4.30
N ALA A 35 -12.03 11.20 -4.53
CA ALA A 35 -11.03 11.89 -3.73
C ALA A 35 -10.08 12.76 -4.57
N PHE A 36 -9.19 12.17 -5.37
CA PHE A 36 -8.13 12.91 -6.08
C PHE A 36 -7.66 12.22 -7.35
N ASN A 37 -6.95 12.98 -8.20
CA ASN A 37 -6.13 12.48 -9.29
C ASN A 37 -4.73 13.12 -9.19
N LEU A 38 -3.68 12.30 -9.26
CA LEU A 38 -2.28 12.70 -9.12
C LEU A 38 -1.44 12.07 -10.24
N THR A 39 -0.39 12.76 -10.65
CA THR A 39 0.56 12.28 -11.66
C THR A 39 1.99 12.44 -11.16
N GLY A 40 2.81 11.43 -11.42
CA GLY A 40 4.23 11.44 -11.08
C GLY A 40 4.55 10.83 -9.72
N LYS A 41 5.79 10.33 -9.61
CA LYS A 41 6.27 9.58 -8.45
C LYS A 41 6.30 10.41 -7.16
N GLU A 42 6.64 11.69 -7.26
CA GLU A 42 6.72 12.60 -6.11
C GLU A 42 5.34 12.87 -5.49
N ALA A 43 4.32 13.08 -6.34
CA ALA A 43 2.94 13.28 -5.87
C ALA A 43 2.36 12.00 -5.26
N TYR A 44 2.73 10.84 -5.80
CA TYR A 44 2.34 9.53 -5.26
C TYR A 44 2.94 9.26 -3.88
N ASP A 45 4.23 9.56 -3.69
CA ASP A 45 4.94 9.36 -2.42
C ASP A 45 4.35 10.23 -1.31
N ALA A 46 4.10 11.52 -1.61
CA ALA A 46 3.47 12.44 -0.68
C ALA A 46 2.03 12.04 -0.28
N ALA A 47 1.30 11.36 -1.17
CA ALA A 47 -0.07 10.92 -0.91
C ALA A 47 -0.17 9.59 -0.14
N ILE A 48 0.85 8.72 -0.22
CA ILE A 48 0.91 7.49 0.58
C ILE A 48 1.02 7.78 2.09
N GLU A 49 1.62 8.91 2.45
CA GLU A 49 1.75 9.37 3.84
C GLU A 49 0.51 10.16 4.34
N GLY A 50 -0.59 10.13 3.58
CA GLY A 50 -1.73 11.03 3.71
C GLY A 50 -2.20 11.30 5.16
N PRO A 51 -2.58 12.56 5.47
CA PRO A 51 -2.90 12.98 6.83
C PRO A 51 -4.20 12.35 7.34
N GLY A 52 -4.18 11.79 8.56
CA GLY A 52 -5.37 11.34 9.29
C GLY A 52 -5.35 9.88 9.76
N PHE A 53 -4.37 9.08 9.31
CA PHE A 53 -4.18 7.73 9.80
C PHE A 53 -3.18 7.71 10.96
N VAL A 54 -3.62 7.21 12.12
CA VAL A 54 -2.75 7.05 13.30
C VAL A 54 -1.78 5.89 13.10
N THR A 55 -2.20 4.88 12.35
CA THR A 55 -1.40 3.71 11.96
C THR A 55 -1.64 3.38 10.49
N PRO A 56 -0.71 2.68 9.82
CA PRO A 56 -0.96 2.11 8.50
C PRO A 56 -2.26 1.27 8.52
N PRO A 57 -3.05 1.28 7.43
CA PRO A 57 -4.23 0.43 7.33
C PRO A 57 -3.83 -1.05 7.28
N GLU A 58 -4.62 -1.91 7.91
CA GLU A 58 -4.61 -3.35 7.68
C GLU A 58 -5.43 -3.63 6.42
N LEU A 59 -4.84 -4.29 5.43
CA LEU A 59 -5.45 -4.58 4.13
C LEU A 59 -5.37 -6.09 3.84
N GLU A 60 -6.48 -6.66 3.38
CA GLU A 60 -6.60 -8.05 2.96
C GLU A 60 -7.08 -8.12 1.50
N VAL A 61 -6.34 -8.84 0.66
CA VAL A 61 -6.75 -9.09 -0.73
C VAL A 61 -7.76 -10.24 -0.72
N VAL A 62 -9.02 -9.93 -1.03
CA VAL A 62 -10.12 -10.90 -1.12
C VAL A 62 -9.99 -11.73 -2.40
N ARG A 63 -9.69 -11.05 -3.51
CA ARG A 63 -9.55 -11.64 -4.82
C ARG A 63 -8.63 -10.80 -5.68
N MET A 64 -7.85 -11.47 -6.52
CA MET A 64 -7.01 -10.83 -7.52
C MET A 64 -7.20 -11.52 -8.87
N VAL A 65 -7.28 -10.72 -9.93
CA VAL A 65 -7.27 -11.20 -11.31
C VAL A 65 -6.19 -10.44 -12.07
N GLU A 66 -5.51 -11.15 -12.96
CA GLU A 66 -4.47 -10.62 -13.84
C GLU A 66 -4.82 -11.00 -15.27
N GLU A 67 -4.85 -10.01 -16.16
CA GLU A 67 -5.08 -10.19 -17.60
C GLU A 67 -4.19 -9.22 -18.35
N ASP A 68 -3.31 -9.76 -19.20
CA ASP A 68 -2.27 -9.00 -19.92
C ASP A 68 -1.48 -8.08 -18.97
N ASP A 69 -1.49 -6.78 -19.25
CA ASP A 69 -0.83 -5.74 -18.47
C ASP A 69 -1.75 -5.12 -17.41
N VAL A 70 -2.83 -5.79 -17.02
CA VAL A 70 -3.80 -5.27 -16.04
C VAL A 70 -3.95 -6.21 -14.87
N VAL A 71 -3.82 -5.65 -13.66
CA VAL A 71 -4.09 -6.35 -12.40
C VAL A 71 -5.26 -5.68 -11.72
N MET A 72 -6.27 -6.45 -11.33
CA MET A 72 -7.37 -5.96 -10.50
C MET A 72 -7.39 -6.73 -9.18
N ALA A 73 -7.50 -6.00 -8.08
CA ALA A 73 -7.63 -6.56 -6.74
C ALA A 73 -8.89 -6.03 -6.05
N GLU A 74 -9.66 -6.95 -5.48
CA GLU A 74 -10.68 -6.68 -4.49
C GLU A 74 -10.05 -6.79 -3.11
N ILE A 75 -10.22 -5.75 -2.29
CA ILE A 75 -9.50 -5.58 -1.04
C ILE A 75 -10.51 -5.17 0.04
N THR A 76 -10.37 -5.75 1.23
CA THR A 76 -11.00 -5.23 2.45
C THR A 76 -9.93 -4.56 3.31
N GLY A 77 -10.32 -3.52 4.03
CA GLY A 77 -9.38 -2.79 4.86
C GLY A 77 -9.97 -2.29 6.16
N SER A 78 -9.12 -2.08 7.14
CA SER A 78 -9.44 -1.38 8.38
C SER A 78 -8.30 -0.47 8.82
N VAL A 79 -8.64 0.68 9.39
CA VAL A 79 -7.65 1.63 9.89
C VAL A 79 -8.15 2.36 11.11
N ALA A 80 -7.27 2.56 12.10
CA ALA A 80 -7.55 3.39 13.25
C ALA A 80 -7.56 4.87 12.82
N VAL A 81 -8.66 5.57 13.10
CA VAL A 81 -8.85 6.99 12.80
C VAL A 81 -9.02 7.79 14.09
N GLY A 82 -8.32 8.93 14.15
CA GLY A 82 -8.34 9.86 15.29
C GLY A 82 -7.74 9.30 16.58
N ASP A 83 -7.82 10.10 17.65
CA ASP A 83 -7.18 9.78 18.94
C ASP A 83 -7.96 8.74 19.79
N GLU A 84 -9.21 8.43 19.42
CA GLU A 84 -10.12 7.57 20.19
C GLU A 84 -10.07 6.09 19.77
N ASN A 85 -9.10 5.68 18.96
CA ASN A 85 -8.96 4.29 18.45
C ASN A 85 -10.23 3.77 17.76
N THR A 86 -10.97 4.66 17.07
CA THR A 86 -12.12 4.26 16.27
C THR A 86 -11.63 3.52 15.02
N ILE A 87 -12.16 2.33 14.76
CA ILE A 87 -11.80 1.54 13.58
C ILE A 87 -12.74 1.89 12.42
N MET A 88 -12.18 2.49 11.38
CA MET A 88 -12.87 2.66 10.10
C MET A 88 -12.64 1.41 9.25
N ARG A 89 -13.72 0.77 8.81
CA ARG A 89 -13.69 -0.34 7.85
C ARG A 89 -13.92 0.18 6.44
N MET A 90 -13.32 -0.47 5.45
CA MET A 90 -13.40 -0.10 4.04
C MET A 90 -13.53 -1.35 3.16
N SER A 91 -14.34 -1.24 2.12
CA SER A 91 -14.32 -2.13 0.96
C SER A 91 -13.68 -1.38 -0.20
N MET A 92 -12.74 -2.02 -0.87
CA MET A 92 -11.86 -1.39 -1.84
C MET A 92 -11.75 -2.25 -3.10
N ALA A 93 -11.60 -1.58 -4.24
CA ALA A 93 -11.16 -2.21 -5.47
C ALA A 93 -10.04 -1.36 -6.06
N GLU A 94 -8.99 -2.01 -6.54
CA GLU A 94 -7.89 -1.34 -7.21
C GLU A 94 -7.60 -2.01 -8.55
N VAL A 95 -7.34 -1.19 -9.56
CA VAL A 95 -6.91 -1.62 -10.89
C VAL A 95 -5.58 -0.96 -11.19
N PHE A 96 -4.59 -1.76 -11.54
CA PHE A 96 -3.26 -1.35 -11.94
C PHE A 96 -3.07 -1.66 -13.41
N ARG A 97 -2.55 -0.69 -14.18
CA ARG A 97 -1.97 -0.98 -15.49
C ARG A 97 -0.47 -0.97 -15.40
N MET A 98 0.09 -2.01 -15.99
CA MET A 98 1.52 -2.26 -16.10
C MET A 98 2.01 -1.80 -17.47
N ARG A 99 3.28 -1.40 -17.53
CA ARG A 99 4.02 -1.16 -18.76
C ARG A 99 5.47 -1.51 -18.47
N ASP A 100 6.05 -2.39 -19.27
CA ASP A 100 7.44 -2.85 -19.10
C ASP A 100 7.73 -3.39 -17.68
N GLY A 101 6.72 -4.03 -17.05
CA GLY A 101 6.81 -4.56 -15.69
C GLY A 101 6.69 -3.52 -14.56
N LEU A 102 6.37 -2.27 -14.88
CA LEU A 102 6.19 -1.16 -13.93
C LEU A 102 4.73 -0.68 -13.94
N ILE A 103 4.21 -0.25 -12.79
CA ILE A 103 2.88 0.35 -12.70
C ILE A 103 2.95 1.74 -13.34
N CYS A 104 2.18 1.94 -14.40
CA CYS A 104 2.01 3.23 -15.08
C CYS A 104 0.66 3.89 -14.77
N GLU A 105 -0.30 3.14 -14.24
CA GLU A 105 -1.59 3.69 -13.82
C GLU A 105 -2.14 2.90 -12.63
N ARG A 106 -2.74 3.61 -11.69
CA ARG A 106 -3.50 3.05 -10.56
C ARG A 106 -4.85 3.72 -10.48
N ARG A 107 -5.90 2.94 -10.35
CA ARG A 107 -7.28 3.40 -10.16
C ARG A 107 -7.85 2.71 -8.93
N ALA A 108 -8.36 3.49 -7.99
CA ALA A 108 -8.88 2.97 -6.74
C ALA A 108 -10.30 3.46 -6.48
N TRP A 109 -11.15 2.55 -5.99
CA TRP A 109 -12.45 2.82 -5.42
C TRP A 109 -12.39 2.42 -3.95
N VAL A 110 -12.74 3.35 -3.07
CA VAL A 110 -12.70 3.15 -1.62
C VAL A 110 -14.05 3.52 -1.06
N ILE A 111 -14.72 2.56 -0.44
CA ILE A 111 -16.04 2.73 0.16
C ILE A 111 -15.91 2.47 1.66
N PRO A 112 -16.07 3.50 2.51
CA PRO A 112 -16.16 3.31 3.94
C PRO A 112 -17.41 2.49 4.30
N LEU A 113 -17.25 1.47 5.14
CA LEU A 113 -18.34 0.66 5.68
C LEU A 113 -18.77 1.24 7.04
N LYS A 114 -20.06 1.54 7.20
CA LYS A 114 -20.58 2.24 8.39
C LYS A 114 -21.27 1.31 9.38
N GLU A 115 -22.03 0.34 8.88
CA GLU A 115 -22.71 -0.63 9.73
C GLU A 115 -22.15 -2.04 9.47
N ASN A 116 -22.44 -2.56 8.28
CA ASN A 116 -22.03 -3.86 7.80
C ASN A 116 -21.58 -3.76 6.33
N ASP A 117 -21.35 -4.88 5.65
CA ASP A 117 -20.68 -4.86 4.35
C ASP A 117 -21.53 -4.26 3.21
N TYR A 118 -22.77 -3.86 3.51
CA TYR A 118 -23.74 -3.39 2.52
C TYR A 118 -24.70 -2.31 3.03
N ARG A 119 -24.49 -1.74 4.23
CA ARG A 119 -25.26 -0.61 4.80
C ARG A 119 -24.37 0.37 5.55
#